data_AF-A0A6N6RFV8-F1
#
_entry.id   AF-A0A6N6RFV8-F1
#
_cell.length_a   1.000
_cell.length_b   1.000
_cell.length_c   1.000
_cell.angle_alpha   90.00
_cell.angle_beta   90.00
_cell.angle_gamma   90.00
#
_symmetry.space_group_name_H-M   'P 1'
#
loop_
_entity.id
_entity.type
_entity.pdbx_description
1 polymer ?
#
loop_
_entity_poly.entity_id
_entity_poly.type
_entity_poly.pdbx_seq_one_letter_code
_entity_poly.pdbx_strand_id
1 'polypeptide(L)'
;MKHKAVLFAVSFLLASHFTFAQVAVAYYPFQSEISISTDTENTVWGDLRIQANTFFAHMNLEPSVMVNVSRQTHVNYYLGAGVNLNFFNPLSDLPLINGYAFDVGARIKPFTSYPGVQLIFEIAPYVNYAFDSGLLNARLGIGYQF
;
A
#
# COMPACT_ATOMS: atom_id res chain seq x y z
N MET A 1 35.96 -2.72 6.15
CA MET A 1 34.49 -2.54 6.29
C MET A 1 34.02 -1.12 5.98
N LYS A 2 34.64 -0.06 6.52
CA LYS A 2 34.24 1.34 6.29
C LYS A 2 34.17 1.77 4.81
N HIS A 3 35.16 1.39 3.99
CA HIS A 3 35.15 1.74 2.56
C HIS A 3 34.01 1.11 1.74
N LYS A 4 33.52 -0.08 2.13
CA LYS A 4 32.38 -0.74 1.47
C LYS A 4 31.06 -0.05 1.79
N ALA A 5 30.90 0.42 3.03
CA ALA A 5 29.74 1.20 3.46
C ALA A 5 29.68 2.57 2.77
N VAL A 6 30.83 3.23 2.60
CA VAL A 6 30.92 4.50 1.86
C VAL A 6 30.62 4.28 0.38
N LEU A 7 31.16 3.24 -0.25
CA LEU A 7 30.85 2.92 -1.65
C LEU A 7 29.36 2.63 -1.84
N PHE A 8 28.75 1.87 -0.93
CA PHE A 8 27.32 1.59 -0.95
C PHE A 8 26.48 2.87 -0.82
N ALA A 9 26.82 3.74 0.15
CA ALA A 9 26.12 5.00 0.36
C ALA A 9 26.23 5.93 -0.86
N VAL A 10 27.42 6.04 -1.47
CA VAL A 10 27.63 6.85 -2.68
C VAL A 10 26.86 6.27 -3.87
N SER A 11 26.86 4.94 -4.02
CA SER A 11 26.12 4.25 -5.08
C SER A 11 24.61 4.43 -4.92
N PHE A 12 24.11 4.36 -3.69
CA PHE A 12 22.71 4.60 -3.34
C PHE A 12 22.28 6.04 -3.61
N LEU A 13 23.11 7.03 -3.27
CA LEU A 13 22.85 8.45 -3.53
C LEU A 13 22.90 8.81 -5.02
N LEU A 14 23.76 8.16 -5.80
CA LEU A 14 23.81 8.36 -7.26
C LEU A 14 22.62 7.69 -7.95
N ALA A 15 22.16 6.54 -7.45
CA ALA A 15 20.97 5.86 -7.96
C ALA A 15 19.67 6.64 -7.65
N SER A 16 19.61 7.38 -6.53
CA SER A 16 18.42 8.15 -6.15
C SER A 16 18.17 9.39 -7.03
N HIS A 17 19.17 9.88 -7.77
CA HIS A 17 18.99 10.98 -8.73
C HIS A 17 18.23 10.57 -10.00
N PHE A 18 18.12 9.27 -10.28
CA PHE A 18 17.38 8.73 -11.44
C PHE A 18 15.96 8.28 -11.10
N THR A 19 15.55 8.34 -9.82
CA THR A 19 14.20 7.97 -9.42
C THR A 19 13.29 9.20 -9.48
N PHE A 20 12.66 9.40 -10.65
CA PHE A 20 11.37 10.10 -10.73
C PHE A 20 10.30 9.19 -10.14
N ALA A 21 10.37 8.91 -8.84
CA ALA A 21 9.37 8.10 -8.17
C ALA A 21 8.09 8.93 -8.11
N GLN A 22 7.16 8.62 -9.01
CA GLN A 22 5.79 9.07 -8.83
C GLN A 22 5.22 8.36 -7.60
N VAL A 23 4.55 9.13 -6.77
CA VAL A 23 3.88 8.67 -5.56
C VAL A 23 2.39 8.75 -5.84
N ALA A 24 1.61 7.83 -5.29
CA ALA A 24 0.17 8.00 -5.19
C ALA A 24 -0.24 8.07 -3.73
N VAL A 25 -1.28 8.84 -3.45
CA VAL A 25 -1.91 8.88 -2.14
C VAL A 25 -3.37 8.54 -2.31
N ALA A 26 -3.90 7.68 -1.44
CA ALA A 26 -5.31 7.32 -1.41
C ALA A 26 -5.88 7.42 -0.01
N TYR A 27 -7.18 7.71 0.06
CA TYR A 27 -7.95 7.71 1.30
C TYR A 27 -9.20 6.84 1.15
N TYR A 28 -9.41 5.95 2.12
CA TYR A 28 -10.58 5.07 2.22
C TYR A 28 -11.44 5.52 3.42
N PRO A 29 -12.44 6.40 3.20
CA PRO A 29 -13.16 7.07 4.28
C PRO A 29 -13.91 6.12 5.22
N PHE A 30 -14.44 5.01 4.70
CA PHE A 30 -15.24 4.07 5.49
C PHE A 30 -14.39 3.20 6.44
N GLN A 31 -13.12 2.98 6.08
CA GLN A 31 -12.16 2.26 6.90
C GLN A 31 -11.23 3.20 7.69
N SER A 32 -11.29 4.51 7.41
CA SER A 32 -10.34 5.49 7.93
C SER A 32 -8.88 5.07 7.66
N GLU A 33 -8.60 4.61 6.44
CA GLU A 33 -7.27 4.18 5.99
C GLU A 33 -6.69 5.20 5.01
N ILE A 34 -5.40 5.49 5.14
CA ILE A 34 -4.60 6.25 4.16
C ILE A 34 -3.62 5.27 3.52
N SER A 35 -3.50 5.31 2.20
CA SER A 35 -2.52 4.54 1.43
C SER A 35 -1.52 5.49 0.78
N ILE A 36 -0.25 5.13 0.87
CA ILE A 36 0.85 5.79 0.18
C ILE A 36 1.48 4.74 -0.71
N SER A 37 1.35 4.93 -2.01
CA SER A 37 1.83 3.99 -3.01
C SER A 37 3.00 4.58 -3.79
N THR A 38 3.84 3.72 -4.36
CA THR A 38 4.66 4.12 -5.50
C THR A 38 3.78 4.38 -6.72
N ASP A 39 4.35 4.46 -7.91
CA ASP A 39 3.61 4.67 -9.15
C ASP A 39 2.59 3.55 -9.43
N THR A 40 1.31 3.87 -9.29
CA THR A 40 0.18 2.92 -9.43
C THR A 40 -0.16 2.57 -10.87
N GLU A 41 0.47 3.23 -11.84
CA GLU A 41 0.33 2.92 -13.27
C GLU A 41 1.37 1.87 -13.74
N ASN A 42 2.37 1.55 -12.93
CA ASN A 42 3.34 0.49 -13.21
C ASN A 42 2.75 -0.91 -13.08
N THR A 43 3.35 -1.90 -13.74
CA THR A 43 2.89 -3.30 -13.65
C THR A 43 2.94 -3.81 -12.22
N VAL A 44 4.01 -3.49 -11.50
CA VAL A 44 4.20 -3.82 -10.08
C VAL A 44 4.45 -2.53 -9.33
N TRP A 45 3.78 -2.36 -8.20
CA TRP A 45 3.91 -1.19 -7.35
C TRP A 45 3.84 -1.58 -5.87
N GLY A 46 4.47 -0.77 -5.02
CA GLY A 46 4.41 -0.92 -3.57
C GLY A 46 3.31 -0.05 -3.00
N ASP A 47 2.60 -0.56 -1.99
CA ASP A 47 1.64 0.19 -1.20
C ASP A 47 2.03 0.14 0.28
N LEU A 48 1.80 1.23 1.00
CA LEU A 48 1.81 1.26 2.45
C LEU A 48 0.49 1.84 2.93
N ARG A 49 -0.30 1.02 3.60
CA ARG A 49 -1.55 1.47 4.22
C ARG A 49 -1.39 1.71 5.71
N ILE A 50 -2.05 2.77 6.19
CA ILE A 50 -1.97 3.27 7.55
C ILE A 50 -3.39 3.54 8.05
N GLN A 51 -3.75 3.03 9.22
CA GLN A 51 -5.00 3.42 9.88
C GLN A 51 -4.87 4.81 10.49
N ALA A 52 -5.73 5.74 10.06
CA ALA A 52 -5.66 7.16 10.41
C ALA A 52 -6.53 7.54 11.63
N ASN A 53 -7.48 6.68 12.04
CA ASN A 53 -8.37 6.93 13.17
C ASN A 53 -8.17 5.91 14.31
N THR A 54 -6.93 5.81 14.79
CA THR A 54 -6.55 4.90 15.86
C THR A 54 -5.55 5.58 16.79
N PHE A 55 -5.46 5.13 18.04
CA PHE A 55 -4.38 5.55 18.93
C PHE A 55 -3.05 5.10 18.33
N PHE A 56 -1.99 5.88 18.51
CA PHE A 56 -0.66 5.50 18.02
C PHE A 56 -0.23 4.10 18.49
N ALA A 57 -0.56 3.72 19.74
CA ALA A 57 -0.29 2.39 20.31
C ALA A 57 -1.06 1.24 19.63
N HIS A 58 -2.07 1.55 18.81
CA HIS A 58 -2.87 0.59 18.04
C HIS A 58 -2.80 0.89 16.54
N MET A 59 -1.75 1.61 16.11
CA MET A 59 -1.55 1.93 14.70
C MET A 59 -1.09 0.70 13.94
N ASN A 60 -1.93 0.27 12.99
CA ASN A 60 -1.61 -0.79 12.07
C ASN A 60 -1.01 -0.21 10.79
N LEU A 61 0.07 -0.85 10.32
CA LEU A 61 0.74 -0.57 9.06
C LEU A 61 0.64 -1.81 8.18
N GLU A 62 0.24 -1.64 6.93
CA GLU A 62 0.09 -2.75 5.98
C GLU A 62 0.90 -2.44 4.72
N PRO A 63 2.20 -2.77 4.72
CA PRO A 63 2.98 -2.81 3.50
C PRO A 63 2.48 -3.95 2.59
N SER A 64 2.30 -3.62 1.31
CA SER A 64 1.79 -4.54 0.30
C SER A 64 2.55 -4.42 -1.02
N VAL A 65 2.61 -5.53 -1.75
CA VAL A 65 3.03 -5.55 -3.15
C VAL A 65 1.79 -5.74 -4.01
N MET A 66 1.68 -4.93 -5.04
CA MET A 66 0.50 -4.85 -5.90
C MET A 66 0.91 -5.08 -7.35
N VAL A 67 0.04 -5.72 -8.11
CA VAL A 67 0.27 -6.07 -9.52
C VAL A 67 -0.95 -5.71 -10.35
N ASN A 68 -0.78 -4.80 -11.30
CA ASN A 68 -1.80 -4.49 -12.28
C ASN A 68 -1.90 -5.65 -13.29
N VAL A 69 -3.00 -6.39 -13.23
CA VAL A 69 -3.29 -7.51 -14.16
C VAL A 69 -3.87 -7.03 -15.49
N SER A 70 -4.49 -5.85 -15.51
CA SER A 70 -4.96 -5.19 -16.72
C SER A 70 -4.87 -3.68 -16.54
N ARG A 71 -4.20 -2.99 -17.46
CA ARG A 71 -4.08 -1.52 -17.47
C ARG A 71 -4.77 -0.96 -18.70
N GLN A 72 -5.67 -0.02 -18.50
CA GLN A 72 -6.42 0.64 -19.57
C GLN A 72 -6.42 2.15 -19.32
N THR A 73 -6.88 2.90 -20.32
CA THR A 73 -6.96 4.37 -20.24
C THR A 73 -7.84 4.85 -19.08
N HIS A 74 -8.94 4.15 -18.80
CA HIS A 74 -9.93 4.55 -17.79
C HIS A 74 -9.92 3.71 -16.52
N VAL A 75 -9.21 2.57 -16.50
CA VAL A 75 -9.22 1.67 -15.35
C VAL A 75 -7.98 0.77 -15.32
N ASN A 76 -7.42 0.59 -14.14
CA ASN A 76 -6.42 -0.43 -13.85
C ASN A 76 -7.03 -1.45 -12.88
N TYR A 77 -7.04 -2.72 -13.27
CA TYR A 77 -7.41 -3.83 -12.39
C TYR A 77 -6.14 -4.44 -11.81
N TYR A 78 -6.14 -4.73 -10.51
CA TYR A 78 -4.97 -5.21 -9.80
C TYR A 78 -5.29 -6.28 -8.76
N LEU A 79 -4.24 -7.00 -8.41
CA LEU A 79 -4.17 -7.88 -7.26
C LEU A 79 -3.11 -7.35 -6.28
N GLY A 80 -3.31 -7.56 -4.99
CA GLY A 80 -2.39 -7.14 -3.94
C GLY A 80 -2.18 -8.21 -2.89
N ALA A 81 -0.99 -8.25 -2.31
CA ALA A 81 -0.71 -9.07 -1.13
C ALA A 81 0.06 -8.24 -0.10
N GLY A 82 -0.42 -8.24 1.14
CA GLY A 82 0.09 -7.40 2.22
C GLY A 82 0.26 -8.14 3.53
N VAL A 83 1.06 -7.54 4.41
CA VAL A 83 1.26 -8.01 5.78
C VAL A 83 0.82 -6.91 6.73
N ASN A 84 -0.12 -7.20 7.63
CA ASN A 84 -0.59 -6.24 8.61
C ASN A 84 0.30 -6.30 9.86
N LEU A 85 0.92 -5.17 10.20
CA LEU A 85 1.91 -5.03 11.27
C LEU A 85 1.42 -4.05 12.32
N ASN A 86 1.71 -4.35 13.58
CA ASN A 86 1.58 -3.40 14.67
C ASN A 86 2.85 -3.40 15.53
N PHE A 87 3.64 -2.34 15.42
CA PHE A 87 4.94 -2.23 16.10
C PHE A 87 4.84 -2.10 17.63
N PHE A 88 3.66 -1.81 18.17
CA PHE A 88 3.43 -1.65 19.60
C PHE A 88 2.93 -2.94 20.26
N ASN A 89 2.36 -3.88 19.50
CA ASN A 89 1.91 -5.18 20.01
C ASN A 89 2.96 -5.92 20.87
N PRO A 90 4.25 -6.00 20.46
CA PRO A 90 5.26 -6.69 21.27
C PRO A 90 5.48 -6.10 22.66
N LEU A 91 5.09 -4.83 22.91
CA LEU A 91 5.15 -4.22 24.23
C LEU A 91 4.05 -4.72 25.18
N SER A 92 3.08 -5.47 24.66
CA SER A 92 1.95 -6.06 25.39
C SER A 92 1.87 -7.58 25.18
N ASP A 93 3.00 -8.22 24.91
CA ASP A 93 3.11 -9.67 24.66
C ASP A 93 2.23 -10.20 23.50
N LEU A 94 1.89 -9.32 22.54
CA LEU A 94 1.16 -9.67 21.32
C LEU A 94 2.09 -9.80 20.11
N PRO A 95 1.73 -10.59 19.08
CA PRO A 95 2.53 -10.72 17.86
C PRO A 95 2.69 -9.38 17.12
N LEU A 96 3.89 -9.14 16.55
CA LEU A 96 4.16 -8.00 15.67
C LEU A 96 3.29 -8.03 14.40
N ILE A 97 3.07 -9.24 13.85
CA ILE A 97 2.25 -9.47 12.66
C ILE A 97 0.83 -9.79 13.13
N ASN A 98 -0.12 -8.94 12.76
CA ASN A 98 -1.54 -9.20 13.03
C ASN A 98 -2.12 -10.24 12.07
N GLY A 99 -1.67 -10.23 10.81
CA GLY A 99 -2.19 -11.10 9.76
C GLY A 99 -1.75 -10.69 8.36
N TYR A 100 -2.48 -11.22 7.37
CA TYR A 100 -2.17 -11.08 5.95
C TYR A 100 -3.40 -10.57 5.21
N ALA A 101 -3.17 -9.65 4.27
CA ALA A 101 -4.19 -9.08 3.42
C ALA A 101 -3.97 -9.51 1.98
N PHE A 102 -5.08 -9.70 1.25
CA PHE A 102 -5.08 -9.83 -0.19
C PHE A 102 -6.05 -8.81 -0.74
N ASP A 103 -5.72 -8.15 -1.85
CA ASP A 103 -6.58 -7.16 -2.48
C ASP A 103 -6.93 -7.60 -3.90
N VAL A 104 -8.20 -7.48 -4.27
CA VAL A 104 -8.67 -7.54 -5.66
C VAL A 104 -9.35 -6.22 -5.94
N GLY A 105 -8.73 -5.38 -6.78
CA GLY A 105 -9.14 -3.99 -6.88
C GLY A 105 -9.20 -3.42 -8.29
N ALA A 106 -9.86 -2.28 -8.38
CA ALA A 106 -9.90 -1.43 -9.56
C ALA A 106 -9.59 0.02 -9.17
N ARG A 107 -8.65 0.64 -9.89
CA ARG A 107 -8.37 2.09 -9.88
C ARG A 107 -8.95 2.69 -11.15
N ILE A 108 -10.09 3.36 -11.03
CA ILE A 108 -10.83 4.00 -12.12
C ILE A 108 -10.36 5.44 -12.28
N LYS A 109 -10.05 5.85 -13.51
CA LYS A 109 -9.62 7.21 -13.89
C LYS A 109 -10.79 7.92 -14.57
N PRO A 110 -11.69 8.57 -13.81
CA PRO A 110 -12.94 9.13 -14.35
C PRO A 110 -12.72 10.29 -15.33
N PHE A 111 -11.60 11.00 -15.24
CA PHE A 111 -11.32 12.17 -16.07
C PHE A 111 -10.10 11.93 -16.96
N THR A 112 -10.30 11.88 -18.27
CA THR A 112 -9.20 11.73 -19.24
C THR A 112 -8.21 12.89 -19.21
N SER A 113 -8.69 14.11 -18.94
CA SER A 113 -7.85 15.30 -18.79
C SER A 113 -7.06 15.36 -17.48
N TYR A 114 -7.46 14.56 -16.48
CA TYR A 114 -6.83 14.51 -15.15
C TYR A 114 -6.71 13.05 -14.69
N PRO A 115 -5.89 12.24 -15.39
CA PRO A 115 -5.80 10.80 -15.12
C PRO A 115 -5.19 10.48 -13.74
N GLY A 116 -4.59 11.48 -13.07
CA GLY A 116 -4.11 11.35 -11.70
C GLY A 116 -5.23 11.14 -10.68
N VAL A 117 -6.44 11.68 -10.93
CA VAL A 117 -7.59 11.46 -10.04
C VAL A 117 -8.12 10.04 -10.25
N GLN A 118 -8.16 9.26 -9.18
CA GLN A 118 -8.60 7.87 -9.21
C GLN A 118 -9.72 7.61 -8.20
N LEU A 119 -10.73 6.84 -8.61
CA LEU A 119 -11.68 6.18 -7.71
C LEU A 119 -11.23 4.74 -7.51
N ILE A 120 -11.24 4.26 -6.28
CA ILE A 120 -10.68 2.95 -5.93
C ILE A 120 -11.77 2.09 -5.32
N PHE A 121 -11.92 0.87 -5.83
CA PHE A 121 -12.77 -0.15 -5.22
C PHE A 121 -11.97 -1.44 -5.04
N GLU A 122 -11.98 -2.00 -3.83
CA GLU A 122 -11.26 -3.23 -3.50
C GLU A 122 -12.19 -4.21 -2.76
N ILE A 123 -12.06 -5.49 -3.09
CA ILE A 123 -12.44 -6.59 -2.21
C ILE A 123 -11.16 -7.12 -1.59
N ALA A 124 -11.08 -7.06 -0.26
CA ALA A 124 -9.87 -7.29 0.49
C ALA A 124 -10.06 -8.34 1.59
N PRO A 125 -9.92 -9.64 1.26
CA PRO A 125 -9.84 -10.69 2.27
C PRO A 125 -8.64 -10.46 3.20
N TYR A 126 -8.89 -10.63 4.49
CA TYR A 126 -7.90 -10.58 5.55
C TYR A 126 -7.97 -11.88 6.36
N VAL A 127 -6.82 -12.43 6.70
CA VAL A 127 -6.70 -13.58 7.61
C VAL A 127 -5.76 -13.21 8.74
N ASN A 128 -6.08 -13.61 9.96
CA ASN A 128 -5.20 -13.37 11.10
C ASN A 128 -3.92 -14.22 11.00
N TYR A 129 -2.90 -13.88 11.79
CA TYR A 129 -1.60 -14.57 11.74
C TYR A 129 -1.69 -16.09 11.96
N ALA A 130 -2.67 -16.55 12.76
CA ALA A 130 -2.87 -17.95 13.09
C ALA A 130 -3.69 -18.72 12.03
N PHE A 131 -4.21 -18.04 11.01
CA PHE A 131 -5.07 -18.60 9.96
C PHE A 131 -6.34 -19.30 10.50
N ASP A 132 -6.82 -18.90 11.68
CA ASP A 132 -8.03 -19.46 12.31
C ASP A 132 -9.26 -18.56 12.16
N SER A 133 -9.06 -17.31 11.76
CA SER A 133 -10.10 -16.30 11.61
C SER A 133 -9.76 -15.30 10.51
N GLY A 134 -10.78 -14.67 9.95
CA GLY A 134 -10.62 -13.73 8.86
C GLY A 134 -11.81 -12.78 8.70
N LEU A 135 -11.61 -11.78 7.86
CA LEU A 135 -12.57 -10.73 7.54
C LEU A 135 -12.56 -10.52 6.02
N LEU A 136 -13.73 -10.30 5.44
CA LEU A 136 -13.84 -9.88 4.04
C LEU A 136 -14.21 -8.40 4.02
N ASN A 137 -13.26 -7.56 3.64
CA ASN A 137 -13.50 -6.12 3.56
C ASN A 137 -13.87 -5.71 2.14
N ALA A 138 -14.79 -4.77 2.02
CA ALA A 138 -15.00 -4.00 0.80
C ALA A 138 -14.56 -2.56 1.06
N ARG A 139 -13.70 -2.03 0.21
CA ARG A 139 -13.08 -0.71 0.39
C ARG A 139 -13.43 0.17 -0.78
N LEU A 140 -13.87 1.40 -0.49
CA LEU A 140 -14.11 2.44 -1.47
C LEU A 140 -13.22 3.63 -1.11
N GLY A 141 -12.42 4.08 -2.05
CA GLY A 141 -11.43 5.12 -1.83
C GLY A 141 -11.33 6.11 -2.97
N ILE A 142 -10.63 7.20 -2.70
CA ILE A 142 -10.26 8.23 -3.67
C ILE A 142 -8.75 8.37 -3.61
N GLY A 143 -8.10 8.38 -4.76
CA GLY A 143 -6.65 8.50 -4.87
C GLY A 143 -6.23 9.60 -5.83
N TYR A 144 -4.98 10.04 -5.66
CA TYR A 144 -4.29 10.90 -6.59
C TYR A 144 -2.89 10.35 -6.88
N GLN A 145 -2.62 10.10 -8.16
CA GLN A 145 -1.28 9.80 -8.70
C GLN A 145 -0.61 11.11 -9.13
N PHE A 146 0.56 11.40 -8.57
CA PHE A 146 1.36 12.61 -8.85
C PHE A 146 2.27 12.46 -10.06
#